data_AF-I1X7C4-F1
#
_entry.id   AF-I1X7C4-F1
#
_cell.length_a   1.000
_cell.length_b   1.000
_cell.length_c   1.000
_cell.angle_alpha   90.00
_cell.angle_beta   90.00
_cell.angle_gamma   90.00
#
_symmetry.space_group_name_H-M   'P 1'
#
loop_
_entity.id
_entity.type
_entity.pdbx_description
1 polymer ?
#
loop_
_entity_poly.entity_id
_entity_poly.type
_entity_poly.pdbx_seq_one_letter_code
_entity_poly.pdbx_strand_id
1 'polypeptide(L)' 'LYVPKDEKGKDKRYETGGESFDDNTEVMRKLIPTHVVFNGKVGSMTGKNAMTAKVGETVMIVHSQANRDTRPHMIGG' A
#
# COMPACT_ATOMS: atom_id res chain seq x y z
N LEU A 1 1.09 4.51 1.96
CA LEU A 1 2.20 4.71 2.90
C LEU A 1 3.06 5.86 2.39
N TYR A 2 3.56 6.67 3.31
CA TYR A 2 4.49 7.74 3.03
C TYR A 2 5.78 7.41 3.76
N VAL A 3 6.81 7.02 3.01
CA VAL A 3 8.13 6.65 3.54
C VAL A 3 9.13 7.71 3.09
N PRO A 4 9.77 8.44 4.02
CA PRO A 4 10.80 9.42 3.71
C PRO A 4 12.00 8.81 3.00
N LYS A 5 12.64 9.61 2.15
CA LYS A 5 13.88 9.23 1.44
C LYS A 5 15.06 10.04 1.91
N ASP A 6 16.25 9.44 1.89
CA ASP A 6 17.52 10.11 2.15
C ASP A 6 17.97 10.97 0.94
N GLU A 7 19.07 11.70 1.11
CA GLU A 7 19.66 12.55 0.06
C GLU A 7 20.06 11.77 -1.21
N LYS A 8 20.23 10.45 -1.10
CA LYS A 8 20.57 9.55 -2.20
C LYS A 8 19.33 8.85 -2.78
N GLY A 9 18.13 9.22 -2.33
CA GLY A 9 16.85 8.69 -2.80
C GLY A 9 16.49 7.31 -2.25
N LYS A 10 17.21 6.78 -1.26
CA LYS A 10 16.87 5.51 -0.59
C LYS A 10 15.87 5.74 0.53
N ASP A 11 14.99 4.77 0.78
CA ASP A 11 14.03 4.85 1.87
C ASP A 11 14.75 4.85 3.23
N LYS A 12 14.42 5.84 4.08
CA LYS A 12 14.98 5.97 5.43
C LYS A 12 14.46 4.85 6.34
N ARG A 13 15.31 4.44 7.28
CA ARG A 13 14.95 3.52 8.38
C ARG A 13 15.20 4.22 9.70
N TYR A 14 14.33 3.96 10.66
CA TYR A 14 14.35 4.55 12.00
C TYR A 14 14.38 3.42 13.02
N GLU A 15 14.99 3.66 14.18
CA GLU A 15 15.06 2.66 15.24
C GLU A 15 13.74 2.61 16.02
N THR A 16 13.10 3.77 16.18
CA THR A 16 11.82 3.91 16.86
C THR A 16 10.77 4.60 15.99
N GLY A 17 9.49 4.37 16.29
CA GLY A 17 8.41 5.05 15.57
C GLY A 17 8.42 6.58 15.76
N GLY A 18 8.84 7.06 16.94
CA GLY A 18 8.88 8.48 17.28
C GLY A 18 9.87 9.27 16.41
N GLU A 19 11.05 8.71 16.14
CA GLU A 19 12.06 9.33 15.27
C GLU A 19 11.55 9.59 13.84
N SER A 20 10.62 8.78 13.36
CA SER A 20 10.08 8.91 12.00
C SER A 20 9.01 10.00 11.85
N PHE A 21 8.50 10.55 12.96
CA PHE A 21 7.25 11.33 12.96
C PHE A 21 7.32 12.60 12.10
N ASP A 22 8.37 13.41 12.28
CA ASP A 22 8.52 14.69 11.58
C ASP A 22 8.74 14.46 10.08
N ASP A 23 9.67 13.58 9.73
CA ASP A 23 9.96 13.22 8.34
C ASP A 23 8.73 12.63 7.63
N ASN A 24 7.99 11.73 8.30
CA ASN A 24 6.74 11.16 7.78
C ASN A 24 5.69 12.26 7.55
N THR A 25 5.54 13.19 8.50
CA THR A 25 4.59 14.30 8.39
C THR A 25 4.92 15.19 7.20
N GLU A 26 6.20 15.46 6.96
CA GLU A 26 6.65 16.26 5.82
C GLU A 26 6.28 15.60 4.48
N VAL A 27 6.53 14.29 4.32
CA VAL A 27 6.17 13.59 3.07
C VAL A 27 4.66 13.40 2.92
N MET A 28 3.91 13.22 4.02
CA MET A 28 2.44 13.14 3.99
C MET A 28 1.80 14.42 3.46
N ARG A 29 2.33 15.59 3.84
CA ARG A 29 1.83 16.90 3.37
C ARG A 29 1.98 17.12 1.87
N LYS A 30 2.84 16.34 1.19
CA LYS A 30 2.99 16.37 -0.28
C LYS A 30 1.86 15.64 -1.01
N LEU A 31 1.04 14.84 -0.31
CA LEU A 31 -0.10 14.08 -0.83
C LEU A 31 0.26 13.03 -1.91
N ILE A 32 1.56 12.75 -2.08
CA ILE A 32 2.08 11.76 -3.01
C ILE A 32 2.59 10.57 -2.19
N PRO A 33 1.83 9.46 -2.11
CA PRO A 33 2.28 8.28 -1.39
C PRO A 33 3.47 7.65 -2.11
N THR A 34 4.48 7.20 -1.35
CA THR A 34 5.61 6.45 -1.95
C THR A 34 5.23 5.01 -2.26
N HIS A 35 4.28 4.45 -1.51
CA HIS A 35 3.77 3.10 -1.71
C HIS A 35 2.26 3.04 -1.52
N VAL A 36 1.55 2.43 -2.48
CA VAL A 36 0.14 2.04 -2.36
C VAL A 36 0.08 0.53 -2.57
N VAL A 37 -0.26 -0.21 -1.53
CA VAL A 37 -0.14 -1.68 -1.49
C VAL A 37 -1.40 -2.31 -0.91
N PHE A 38 -1.74 -3.51 -1.40
CA PHE A 38 -2.72 -4.36 -0.73
C PHE A 38 -2.06 -5.15 0.40
N ASN A 39 -2.81 -5.44 1.46
CA ASN A 39 -2.43 -6.31 2.58
C ASN A 39 -0.98 -6.12 3.09
N GLY A 40 -0.54 -4.87 3.21
CA GLY A 40 0.69 -4.49 3.91
C GLY A 40 2.01 -4.54 3.13
N LYS A 41 2.07 -5.12 1.91
CA LYS A 41 3.31 -5.11 1.09
C LYS A 41 3.07 -5.29 -0.41
N VAL A 42 4.05 -4.89 -1.23
CA VAL A 42 4.04 -5.15 -2.68
C VAL A 42 3.97 -6.67 -2.93
N GLY A 43 3.05 -7.10 -3.80
CA GLY A 43 2.88 -8.50 -4.16
C GLY A 43 2.25 -9.39 -3.08
N SER A 44 1.69 -8.82 -2.00
CA SER A 44 1.10 -9.57 -0.87
C SER A 44 0.07 -10.64 -1.30
N MET A 45 -0.74 -10.34 -2.33
CA MET A 45 -1.83 -11.16 -2.85
C MET A 45 -1.49 -11.77 -4.23
N THR A 46 -0.22 -12.15 -4.44
CA THR A 46 0.27 -12.69 -5.72
C THR A 46 1.03 -14.01 -5.53
N GLY A 47 1.31 -14.72 -6.63
CA GLY A 47 2.07 -15.97 -6.60
C GLY A 47 1.38 -17.03 -5.74
N LYS A 48 2.10 -17.57 -4.75
CA LYS A 48 1.55 -18.57 -3.81
C LYS A 48 0.39 -18.04 -2.96
N ASN A 49 0.24 -16.71 -2.83
CA ASN A 49 -0.82 -16.06 -2.06
C ASN A 49 -1.89 -15.43 -2.96
N ALA A 50 -1.94 -15.81 -4.24
CA ALA A 50 -2.97 -15.32 -5.15
C ALA A 50 -4.36 -15.72 -4.65
N MET A 51 -5.33 -14.82 -4.77
CA MET A 51 -6.72 -15.16 -4.53
C MET A 51 -7.18 -16.19 -5.56
N THR A 52 -7.97 -17.16 -5.12
CA THR A 52 -8.50 -18.23 -5.97
C THR A 52 -10.01 -18.21 -5.95
N ALA A 53 -10.62 -18.55 -7.08
CA ALA A 53 -12.04 -18.85 -7.21
C ALA A 53 -12.20 -19.93 -8.28
N LYS A 54 -13.37 -20.57 -8.36
CA LYS A 54 -13.70 -21.53 -9.43
C LYS A 54 -14.78 -20.96 -10.36
N VAL A 55 -14.84 -21.47 -11.59
CA VAL A 55 -15.93 -21.12 -12.52
C VAL A 55 -17.28 -21.47 -11.87
N GLY A 56 -18.21 -20.52 -11.91
CA GLY A 56 -19.53 -20.63 -11.28
C GLY A 56 -19.58 -20.20 -9.81
N GLU A 57 -18.44 -19.91 -9.18
CA GLU A 57 -18.40 -19.36 -7.82
C GLU A 57 -18.68 -17.86 -7.82
N THR A 58 -19.50 -17.41 -6.87
CA THR A 58 -19.71 -15.98 -6.62
C THR A 58 -18.87 -15.56 -5.43
N VAL A 59 -18.03 -14.54 -5.59
CA VAL A 59 -17.10 -14.06 -4.56
C VAL A 59 -17.43 -12.62 -4.19
N MET A 60 -17.53 -12.34 -2.89
CA MET A 60 -17.64 -10.98 -2.37
C MET A 60 -16.25 -10.41 -2.10
N ILE A 61 -15.90 -9.31 -2.78
CA ILE A 61 -14.62 -8.62 -2.58
C ILE A 61 -14.88 -7.32 -1.81
N VAL A 62 -14.58 -7.33 -0.52
CA VAL A 62 -14.61 -6.11 0.30
C VAL A 62 -13.31 -5.35 0.11
N HIS A 63 -13.41 -4.08 -0.29
CA HIS A 63 -12.26 -3.21 -0.50
C HIS A 63 -12.36 -1.98 0.40
N SER A 64 -11.30 -1.70 1.16
CA SER A 64 -11.26 -0.54 2.05
C SER A 64 -10.03 0.32 1.79
N GLN A 65 -10.22 1.63 1.96
CA GLN A 65 -9.18 2.63 1.90
C GLN A 65 -9.60 3.77 2.83
N ALA A 66 -8.84 4.00 3.91
CA ALA A 66 -9.22 4.92 4.97
C ALA A 66 -8.77 6.38 4.77
N ASN A 67 -7.81 6.66 3.88
CA ASN A 67 -7.11 7.95 3.79
C ASN A 67 -7.07 8.58 2.39
N ARG A 68 -7.34 7.83 1.31
CA ARG A 68 -7.25 8.34 -0.06
C ARG A 68 -8.12 7.52 -1.00
N ASP A 69 -8.76 8.18 -1.96
CA ASP A 69 -9.58 7.49 -2.94
C ASP A 69 -8.81 6.41 -3.71
N THR A 70 -9.52 5.32 -3.99
CA THR A 70 -9.08 4.18 -4.79
C THR A 70 -10.18 3.80 -5.79
N ARG A 71 -9.80 3.19 -6.90
CA ARG A 71 -10.71 2.77 -7.97
C ARG A 71 -10.44 1.30 -8.28
N PRO A 72 -11.00 0.36 -7.49
CA PRO A 72 -10.78 -1.07 -7.70
C PRO A 72 -11.27 -1.50 -9.08
N HIS A 73 -10.56 -2.43 -9.70
CA HIS A 73 -10.91 -2.98 -11.00
C HIS A 73 -10.51 -4.46 -11.05
N MET A 74 -11.37 -5.29 -11.63
CA MET A 74 -11.08 -6.69 -11.94
C MET A 74 -10.80 -6.79 -13.44
N ILE A 75 -9.54 -7.07 -13.78
CA ILE A 75 -9.12 -7.20 -15.18
C ILE A 75 -9.77 -8.47 -15.76
N GLY A 76 -10.60 -8.29 -16.79
CA GLY A 76 -11.31 -9.39 -17.47
C GLY A 76 -12.48 -10.00 -16.69
N GLY A 77 -12.90 -9.36 -15.59
CA GLY A 77 -14.15 -9.69 -14.90
C GLY A 77 -15.38 -9.13 -15.60
#